data_AF-A0A2N2M0N1-F1
#
_entry.id   AF-A0A2N2M0N1-F1
#
_cell.length_a   1.000
_cell.length_b   1.000
_cell.length_c   1.000
_cell.angle_alpha   90.00
_cell.angle_beta   90.00
_cell.angle_gamma   90.00
#
_symmetry.space_group_name_H-M   'P 1'
#
loop_
_entity.id
_entity.type
_entity.pdbx_description
1 polymer ?
#
loop_
_entity_poly.entity_id
_entity_poly.type
_entity_poly.pdbx_seq_one_letter_code
_entity_poly.pdbx_strand_id
1 'polypeptide(L)' 'MQKVESLSNGMVKIGPGTLYGAFTTLEKEKLITKVSEIDRRKTYSLTSKGKTVLSRQIERIEMMLNHGVQVKSFLV' A
#
# COMPACT_ATOMS: atom_id res chain seq x y z
N MET A 1 -6.72 9.91 2.61
CA MET A 1 -5.39 10.56 2.64
C MET A 1 -4.91 10.71 4.08
N GLN A 2 -5.64 11.40 4.96
CA GLN A 2 -5.30 11.56 6.39
C GLN A 2 -4.95 10.25 7.13
N LYS A 3 -5.68 9.15 6.85
CA LYS A 3 -5.38 7.83 7.47
C LYS A 3 -3.97 7.31 7.15
N VAL A 4 -3.46 7.54 5.94
CA VAL A 4 -2.10 7.10 5.56
C VAL A 4 -1.04 7.95 6.27
N GLU A 5 -1.26 9.26 6.34
CA GLU A 5 -0.38 10.17 7.08
C GLU A 5 -0.32 9.79 8.57
N SER A 6 -1.46 9.51 9.19
CA SER A 6 -1.53 9.04 10.57
C SER A 6 -0.82 7.69 10.78
N LEU A 7 -1.07 6.69 9.94
CA LEU A 7 -0.42 5.37 10.05
C LEU A 7 1.10 5.41 9.83
N SER A 8 1.58 6.42 9.10
CA SER A 8 3.01 6.59 8.81
C SER A 8 3.71 7.58 9.73
N ASN A 9 3.06 8.02 10.83
CA ASN A 9 3.59 9.05 11.73
C ASN A 9 4.02 10.33 10.98
N GLY A 10 3.24 10.74 9.98
CA GLY A 10 3.50 11.93 9.18
C GLY A 10 4.55 11.75 8.06
N MET A 11 5.23 10.60 7.99
CA MET A 11 6.31 10.35 7.02
C MET A 11 5.79 10.22 5.58
N VAL A 12 4.55 9.77 5.40
CA VAL A 12 3.95 9.59 4.07
C VAL A 12 2.72 10.45 3.92
N LYS A 13 2.78 11.41 2.99
CA LYS A 13 1.65 12.25 2.59
C LYS A 13 1.24 11.90 1.16
N ILE A 14 -0.03 11.56 0.98
CA ILE A 14 -0.58 11.24 -0.34
C ILE A 14 -1.53 12.36 -0.74
N GLY A 15 -1.21 13.02 -1.86
CA GLY A 15 -2.12 13.97 -2.50
C GLY A 15 -3.14 13.29 -3.41
N PRO A 16 -4.19 14.01 -3.87
CA PRO A 16 -5.24 13.44 -4.70
C PRO A 16 -4.72 12.79 -5.99
N GLY A 17 -3.81 13.47 -6.71
CA GLY A 17 -3.25 12.95 -7.96
C GLY A 17 -2.49 11.63 -7.78
N THR A 18 -1.67 11.52 -6.73
CA THR A 18 -0.94 10.29 -6.39
C THR A 18 -1.90 9.15 -6.04
N LEU A 19 -2.97 9.45 -5.29
CA LEU A 19 -3.96 8.44 -4.91
C LEU A 19 -4.69 7.89 -6.14
N TYR A 20 -5.18 8.77 -7.02
CA TYR A 20 -5.88 8.34 -8.24
C TYR A 20 -4.96 7.61 -9.21
N GLY A 21 -3.70 8.04 -9.33
CA GLY A 21 -2.67 7.33 -10.08
C GLY A 21 -2.43 5.93 -9.53
N ALA A 22 -2.32 5.79 -8.20
CA ALA A 22 -2.17 4.49 -7.56
C ALA A 22 -3.37 3.56 -7.83
N PHE A 23 -4.61 4.05 -7.70
CA PHE A 23 -5.79 3.24 -8.02
C PHE A 23 -5.82 2.80 -9.48
N THR A 24 -5.50 3.71 -10.41
CA THR A 24 -5.44 3.40 -11.85
C THR A 24 -4.45 2.26 -12.13
N THR A 25 -3.25 2.33 -11.53
CA THR A 25 -2.23 1.28 -11.68
C THR A 25 -2.67 -0.03 -11.04
N LEU A 26 -3.21 0.00 -9.82
CA LEU A 26 -3.66 -1.21 -9.11
C LEU A 26 -4.82 -1.91 -9.84
N GLU A 27 -5.74 -1.15 -10.43
CA GLU A 27 -6.82 -1.69 -11.27
C GLU A 27 -6.27 -2.29 -12.57
N LYS A 28 -5.38 -1.59 -13.28
CA LYS A 28 -4.73 -2.08 -14.50
C LYS A 28 -4.00 -3.40 -14.28
N GLU A 29 -3.31 -3.51 -13.14
CA GLU A 29 -2.60 -4.74 -12.73
C GLU A 29 -3.52 -5.83 -12.16
N LYS A 30 -4.84 -5.58 -12.11
CA LYS A 30 -5.86 -6.50 -11.58
C LYS A 30 -5.64 -6.87 -10.11
N LEU A 31 -5.03 -5.98 -9.32
CA LEU A 31 -4.79 -6.17 -7.89
C LEU A 31 -5.99 -5.73 -7.05
N ILE A 32 -6.74 -4.74 -7.52
CA ILE A 32 -8.02 -4.32 -6.95
C ILE A 32 -9.11 -4.36 -8.00
N THR A 33 -10.36 -4.38 -7.54
CA THR A 33 -11.55 -4.22 -8.36
C THR A 33 -12.51 -3.22 -7.72
N LYS A 34 -13.20 -2.42 -8.54
CA LYS A 34 -14.24 -1.51 -8.07
C LYS A 34 -15.47 -2.32 -7.68
N VAL A 35 -15.94 -2.14 -6.45
CA VAL A 35 -17.10 -2.88 -5.92
C VAL A 35 -18.34 -1.99 -5.74
N SER A 36 -18.15 -0.67 -5.63
CA SER A 36 -19.26 0.28 -5.63
C SER A 36 -18.80 1.68 -6.02
N GLU A 37 -19.75 2.49 -6.45
CA GLU A 37 -19.58 3.91 -6.67
C GLU A 37 -20.86 4.60 -6.24
N ILE A 38 -20.77 5.44 -5.20
CA ILE A 38 -21.89 6.24 -4.68
C ILE A 38 -21.48 7.70 -4.83
N ASP A 39 -22.29 8.47 -5.55
CA ASP A 39 -21.99 9.82 -6.02
C ASP A 39 -20.65 9.88 -6.79
N ARG A 40 -19.59 10.35 -6.13
CA ARG A 40 -18.23 10.46 -6.66
C ARG A 40 -17.23 9.60 -5.88
N ARG A 41 -17.69 8.81 -4.92
CA ARG A 41 -16.85 7.98 -4.06
C ARG A 41 -16.81 6.56 -4.61
N LYS A 42 -15.66 6.19 -5.16
CA LYS A 42 -15.36 4.82 -5.59
C LYS A 42 -14.88 3.99 -4.41
N THR A 43 -15.40 2.78 -4.29
CA THR A 43 -14.97 1.78 -3.31
C THR A 43 -14.34 0.61 -4.04
N TYR A 44 -13.21 0.15 -3.51
CA TYR A 44 -12.41 -0.90 -4.10
C TYR A 44 -12.19 -2.04 -3.11
N SER A 45 -12.09 -3.26 -3.63
CA SER A 45 -11.68 -4.45 -2.88
C SER A 45 -10.46 -5.10 -3.52
N LEU A 46 -9.63 -5.76 -2.72
CA LEU A 46 -8.57 -6.62 -3.23
C LEU A 46 -9.16 -7.80 -4.02
N THR A 47 -8.53 -8.12 -5.15
CA THR A 47 -8.77 -9.36 -5.88
C THR A 47 -7.98 -10.51 -5.24
N SER A 48 -8.21 -11.76 -5.66
CA SER A 48 -7.38 -12.89 -5.22
C SER A 48 -5.90 -12.67 -5.54
N LYS A 49 -5.59 -12.16 -6.76
CA LYS A 49 -4.22 -11.76 -7.15
C LYS A 49 -3.68 -10.68 -6.22
N GLY A 50 -4.48 -9.65 -5.93
CA GLY A 50 -4.12 -8.56 -5.03
C GLY A 50 -3.78 -9.03 -3.63
N LYS A 51 -4.56 -9.95 -3.05
CA LYS A 51 -4.29 -10.55 -1.75
C LYS A 51 -2.95 -11.28 -1.74
N THR A 52 -2.71 -12.16 -2.72
CA THR A 52 -1.44 -12.90 -2.83
C THR A 52 -0.23 -11.97 -2.96
N VAL A 53 -0.33 -10.93 -3.81
CA VAL A 53 0.76 -9.96 -4.01
C VAL A 53 1.01 -9.15 -2.74
N LEU A 54 -0.04 -8.70 -2.06
CA LEU A 54 0.09 -7.95 -0.81
C LEU A 54 0.72 -8.81 0.29
N SER A 55 0.32 -10.07 0.45
CA SER A 55 0.91 -11.00 1.42
C SER A 55 2.41 -11.16 1.19
N ARG A 56 2.83 -11.43 -0.06
CA ARG A 56 4.26 -11.55 -0.40
C ARG A 56 5.03 -10.25 -0.17
N GLN A 57 4.41 -9.10 -0.41
CA GLN A 57 5.04 -7.82 -0.16
C GLN A 57 5.25 -7.57 1.34
N ILE A 58 4.31 -7.99 2.18
CA ILE A 58 4.46 -7.93 3.65
C ILE A 58 5.62 -8.81 4.09
N GLU A 59 5.66 -10.08 3.67
CA GLU A 59 6.76 -11.00 3.95
C GLU A 59 8.12 -10.41 3.53
N ARG A 60 8.19 -9.80 2.34
CA ARG A 60 9.41 -9.15 1.85
C ARG A 60 9.85 -7.98 2.72
N ILE A 61 8.91 -7.14 3.18
CA ILE A 61 9.20 -6.00 4.06
C ILE A 61 9.68 -6.48 5.43
N GLU A 62 9.08 -7.53 5.98
CA GLU A 62 9.52 -8.14 7.24
C GLU A 62 10.95 -8.69 7.13
N MET A 63 11.28 -9.38 6.04
CA MET A 63 12.64 -9.82 5.75
C MET A 63 13.62 -8.63 5.68
N MET A 64 13.24 -7.55 4.96
CA MET A 64 14.06 -6.35 4.87
C MET A 64 14.27 -5.67 6.22
N LEU A 65 13.24 -5.61 7.06
CA LEU A 65 13.34 -5.07 8.41
C LEU A 65 14.30 -5.89 9.26
N ASN A 66 14.19 -7.21 9.23
CA ASN A 66 15.09 -8.11 9.96
C ASN A 66 16.55 -7.91 9.55
N HIS A 67 16.82 -7.82 8.25
CA HIS A 67 18.17 -7.48 7.76
C HIS A 67 18.62 -6.09 8.20
N GLY A 68 17.73 -5.09 8.15
CA GLY A 68 18.01 -3.73 8.59
C GLY A 68 18.38 -3.67 10.07
N VAL A 69 17.71 -4.43 10.93
CA VAL A 69 18.02 -4.54 12.37
C VAL A 69 19.40 -5.17 12.59
N GLN A 70 19.71 -6.26 11.87
CA GLN A 70 21.04 -6.88 11.94
C GLN A 70 22.14 -5.90 11.55
N VAL A 71 21.97 -5.17 10.44
CA VAL A 71 22.98 -4.20 10.00
C VAL A 71 23.10 -3.03 10.98
N LYS A 72 21.97 -2.55 11.52
CA LYS A 72 21.96 -1.46 12.50
C LYS A 72 22.80 -1.77 13.73
N SER A 73 22.91 -3.04 14.14
CA SER A 73 23.75 -3.46 15.27
C SER A 73 25.26 -3.24 15.06
N PHE A 74 25.71 -3.09 13.81
CA PHE A 74 27.12 -2.75 13.50
C PHE A 74 27.36 -1.24 13.39
N LEU A 75 26.30 -0.43 13.43
CA LEU A 75 26.37 1.04 13.29
C LEU A 75 26.37 1.75 14.66
N VAL A 76 26.18 1.01 15.76
CA VAL A 76 26.19 1.50 17.15
C VAL A 76 27.24 0.73 17.92
#